data_AF-A0A6L7Q310-F1
#
_entry.id   AF-A0A6L7Q310-F1
#
_cell.length_a   1.000
_cell.length_b   1.000
_cell.length_c   1.000
_cell.angle_alpha   90.00
_cell.angle_beta   90.00
_cell.angle_gamma   90.00
#
_symmetry.space_group_name_H-M   'P 1'
#
loop_
_entity.id
_entity.type
_entity.pdbx_description
1 polymer ?
#
loop_
_entity_poly.entity_id
_entity_poly.type
_entity_poly.pdbx_seq_one_letter_code
_entity_poly.pdbx_strand_id
1 'polypeptide(L)'
;MAIPETLPETRLEWDNPAWAWQQYVDAFGPPDCEPERIRVYEVRRSRERGRGEYIIRWPSGHEPKRLPFTVRWSERNGLRVFRYPDDPALPGLADIADPDQALACIREYVPGVDGDQLSVRVIRYRPESRAVLRHKVGNERYYARAVRRSDFAPLVASRELVQQTRFALPETGGAWDGGCVVWEKEAAGRNLRAMLAAGEQPDIDAVLDCIESVWDLPFSDTLPPYDLLEHHRGARRTVARGAQDDDTYRELERAVKELAPFAGGWRPTGMAHNDFYDDQMVARPDGGIVMVDYDSIGPGEPMLDIGRFLAYAKHGAAKGKADGYAACYETFRAAALARYAWPEHELNLREAVCLFGLCGFPATRPGKRAMGRLQEGIGMVNELLGA
;
A
#
# COMPACT_ATOMS: atom_id res chain seq x y z
N MET A 1 27.86 -14.95 -14.24
CA MET A 1 26.60 -15.44 -14.86
C MET A 1 26.55 -14.93 -16.29
N ALA A 2 26.40 -15.83 -17.26
CA ALA A 2 26.33 -15.47 -18.67
C ALA A 2 25.00 -14.74 -18.97
N ILE A 3 25.11 -13.67 -19.74
CA ILE A 3 24.01 -12.77 -20.13
C ILE A 3 23.25 -13.43 -21.30
N PRO A 4 21.90 -13.42 -21.33
CA PRO A 4 21.19 -13.77 -22.55
C PRO A 4 21.52 -12.75 -23.66
N GLU A 5 22.13 -13.20 -24.76
CA GLU A 5 22.63 -12.36 -25.86
C GLU A 5 21.53 -11.63 -26.66
N THR A 6 20.25 -11.93 -26.42
CA THR A 6 19.14 -11.32 -27.15
C THR A 6 18.05 -10.82 -26.21
N LEU A 7 17.74 -9.52 -26.31
CA LEU A 7 16.52 -8.94 -25.74
C LEU A 7 15.32 -9.71 -26.32
N PRO A 8 14.35 -10.17 -25.50
CA PRO A 8 13.19 -10.87 -26.04
C PRO A 8 12.38 -9.90 -26.92
N GLU A 9 12.20 -10.27 -28.18
CA GLU A 9 11.85 -9.36 -29.27
C GLU A 9 10.37 -8.93 -29.22
N THR A 10 9.54 -9.57 -28.38
CA THR A 10 8.09 -9.34 -28.38
C THR A 10 7.45 -9.20 -27.00
N ARG A 11 6.33 -8.47 -27.00
CA ARG A 11 5.40 -8.23 -25.87
C ARG A 11 4.98 -9.50 -25.09
N LEU A 12 5.11 -10.68 -25.68
CA LEU A 12 4.56 -11.97 -25.24
C LEU A 12 5.56 -12.85 -24.46
N GLU A 13 6.87 -12.66 -24.64
CA GLU A 13 7.87 -13.56 -24.05
C GLU A 13 8.12 -13.28 -22.56
N TRP A 14 7.83 -12.06 -22.07
CA TRP A 14 8.02 -11.70 -20.65
C TRP A 14 6.82 -11.98 -19.76
N ASP A 15 5.63 -12.12 -20.34
CA ASP A 15 4.44 -12.66 -19.66
C ASP A 15 4.45 -14.20 -19.64
N ASN A 16 5.53 -14.83 -20.13
CA ASN A 16 5.72 -16.28 -20.07
C ASN A 16 6.27 -16.68 -18.69
N PRO A 17 5.52 -17.46 -17.88
CA PRO A 17 6.00 -17.94 -16.59
C PRO A 17 7.30 -18.74 -16.67
N ALA A 18 7.55 -19.46 -17.77
CA ALA A 18 8.77 -20.23 -17.96
C ALA A 18 9.99 -19.34 -18.18
N TRP A 19 9.87 -18.27 -18.99
CA TRP A 19 10.96 -17.33 -19.19
C TRP A 19 11.30 -16.61 -17.87
N ALA A 20 10.28 -16.07 -17.20
CA ALA A 20 10.46 -15.33 -15.95
C ALA A 20 11.10 -16.25 -14.89
N TRP A 21 10.60 -17.49 -14.78
CA TRP A 21 11.19 -18.50 -13.91
C TRP A 21 12.64 -18.85 -14.27
N GLN A 22 12.96 -19.02 -15.56
CA GLN A 22 14.33 -19.29 -15.98
C GLN A 22 15.26 -18.14 -15.60
N GLN A 23 14.85 -16.88 -15.84
CA GLN A 23 15.61 -15.71 -15.42
C GLN A 23 15.80 -15.65 -13.90
N TYR A 24 14.80 -16.11 -13.13
CA TYR A 24 14.91 -16.24 -11.68
C TYR A 24 15.95 -17.30 -11.29
N VAL A 25 15.85 -18.52 -11.85
CA VAL A 25 16.76 -19.63 -11.55
C VAL A 25 18.19 -19.30 -11.97
N ASP A 26 18.38 -18.67 -13.12
CA ASP A 26 19.69 -18.25 -13.62
C ASP A 26 20.33 -17.23 -12.67
N ALA A 27 19.54 -16.26 -12.19
CA ALA A 27 20.03 -15.18 -11.34
C ALA A 27 20.28 -15.60 -9.87
N PHE A 28 19.48 -16.51 -9.33
CA PHE A 28 19.45 -16.80 -7.89
C PHE A 28 19.62 -18.27 -7.51
N GLY A 29 19.73 -19.16 -8.49
CA GLY A 29 19.71 -20.61 -8.28
C GLY A 29 18.29 -21.18 -8.11
N PRO A 30 18.13 -22.50 -8.25
CA PRO A 30 16.85 -23.17 -8.02
C PRO A 30 16.49 -23.15 -6.52
N PRO A 31 15.20 -23.03 -6.16
CA PRO A 31 14.76 -23.14 -4.77
C PRO A 31 14.84 -24.58 -4.24
N ASP A 32 14.72 -24.73 -2.92
CA ASP A 32 14.87 -25.99 -2.17
C ASP A 32 13.90 -27.11 -2.58
N CYS A 33 12.82 -26.77 -3.28
CA CYS A 33 11.87 -27.74 -3.84
C CYS A 33 11.37 -27.28 -5.20
N GLU A 34 10.89 -28.24 -6.01
CA GLU A 34 10.27 -27.93 -7.29
C GLU A 34 8.81 -27.47 -7.08
N PRO A 35 8.41 -26.36 -7.73
CA PRO A 35 7.04 -25.89 -7.65
C PRO A 35 6.10 -26.73 -8.50
N GLU A 36 4.91 -27.04 -7.97
CA GLU A 36 3.83 -27.70 -8.72
C GLU A 36 3.33 -26.80 -9.85
N ARG A 37 3.29 -25.48 -9.60
CA ARG A 37 2.90 -24.50 -10.62
C ARG A 37 3.47 -23.12 -10.32
N ILE A 38 3.99 -22.47 -11.35
CA ILE A 38 4.40 -21.06 -11.33
C ILE A 38 3.48 -20.26 -12.23
N ARG A 39 3.05 -19.09 -11.76
CA ARG A 39 2.39 -18.08 -12.58
C ARG A 39 3.01 -16.72 -12.32
N VAL A 40 3.27 -15.95 -13.37
CA VAL A 40 3.55 -14.51 -13.24
C VAL A 40 2.22 -13.79 -13.04
N TYR A 41 2.21 -12.87 -12.09
CA TYR A 41 1.05 -12.14 -11.65
C TYR A 41 1.35 -10.64 -11.68
N GLU A 42 0.51 -9.92 -12.42
CA GLU A 42 0.55 -8.46 -12.58
C GLU A 42 1.92 -7.92 -13.02
N VAL A 43 2.15 -7.87 -14.34
CA VAL A 43 3.29 -7.11 -14.88
C VAL A 43 2.87 -5.65 -15.10
N ARG A 44 3.44 -4.72 -14.31
CA ARG A 44 3.44 -3.28 -14.63
C ARG A 44 4.72 -2.96 -15.38
N ARG A 45 4.62 -2.24 -16.50
CA ARG A 45 5.78 -1.97 -17.36
C ARG A 45 5.81 -0.56 -17.91
N SER A 46 7.03 -0.08 -18.10
CA SER A 46 7.38 1.06 -18.95
C SER A 46 8.25 0.58 -20.11
N ARG A 47 8.85 1.50 -20.86
CA ARG A 47 9.80 1.20 -21.95
C ARG A 47 11.12 0.59 -21.45
N GLU A 48 11.45 0.72 -20.17
CA GLU A 48 12.76 0.33 -19.59
C GLU A 48 12.67 -0.49 -18.28
N ARG A 49 11.47 -0.63 -17.69
CA ARG A 49 11.27 -1.33 -16.41
C ARG A 49 9.99 -2.15 -16.37
N GLY A 50 10.03 -3.26 -15.65
CA GLY A 50 8.92 -4.18 -15.48
C GLY A 50 8.89 -4.70 -14.05
N ARG A 51 7.72 -4.72 -13.41
CA ARG A 51 7.55 -5.27 -12.06
C ARG A 51 6.49 -6.35 -12.11
N GLY A 52 6.74 -7.50 -11.47
CA GLY A 52 5.83 -8.64 -11.42
C GLY A 52 5.87 -9.36 -10.08
N GLU A 53 4.92 -10.27 -9.87
CA GLU A 53 4.93 -11.20 -8.74
C GLU A 53 4.88 -12.63 -9.25
N TYR A 54 5.68 -13.54 -8.70
CA TYR A 54 5.44 -14.96 -8.89
C TYR A 54 4.40 -15.41 -7.88
N ILE A 55 3.37 -16.11 -8.36
CA ILE A 55 2.56 -16.99 -7.52
C ILE A 55 3.09 -18.40 -7.71
N ILE A 56 3.69 -18.92 -6.66
CA ILE A 56 4.21 -20.28 -6.64
C ILE A 56 3.27 -21.15 -5.82
N ARG A 57 2.73 -22.20 -6.45
CA ARG A 57 2.09 -23.31 -5.76
C ARG A 57 3.10 -24.42 -5.56
N TRP A 58 3.18 -24.89 -4.34
CA TRP A 58 4.00 -26.03 -3.93
C TRP A 58 3.12 -27.27 -3.77
N PRO A 59 3.69 -28.48 -3.86
CA PRO A 59 2.98 -29.72 -3.54
C PRO A 59 2.28 -29.68 -2.17
N SER A 60 1.20 -30.45 -2.03
CA SER A 60 0.19 -30.38 -0.96
C SER A 60 0.74 -30.14 0.45
N GLY A 61 0.18 -29.15 1.14
CA GLY A 61 0.52 -28.78 2.52
C GLY A 61 1.05 -27.34 2.70
N HIS A 62 1.32 -26.64 1.60
CA HIS A 62 1.88 -25.29 1.61
C HIS A 62 0.89 -24.27 1.03
N GLU A 63 0.74 -23.13 1.71
CA GLU A 63 0.02 -22.00 1.13
C GLU A 63 0.78 -21.44 -0.08
N PRO A 64 0.08 -21.01 -1.15
CA PRO A 64 0.71 -20.35 -2.27
C PRO A 64 1.50 -19.13 -1.81
N LYS A 65 2.81 -19.08 -2.13
CA LYS A 65 3.65 -17.92 -1.80
C LYS A 65 3.65 -16.93 -2.95
N ARG A 66 3.59 -15.64 -2.61
CA ARG A 66 3.82 -14.54 -3.54
C ARG A 66 5.24 -14.03 -3.35
N LEU A 67 6.03 -14.11 -4.39
CA LEU A 67 7.40 -13.58 -4.41
C LEU A 67 7.43 -12.41 -5.39
N PRO A 68 7.35 -11.16 -4.90
CA PRO A 68 7.46 -10.00 -5.76
C PRO A 68 8.90 -9.86 -6.25
N PHE A 69 9.04 -9.47 -7.51
CA PHE A 69 10.32 -9.23 -8.17
C PHE A 69 10.25 -8.04 -9.10
N THR A 70 11.40 -7.46 -9.41
CA THR A 70 11.49 -6.43 -10.45
C THR A 70 12.48 -6.85 -11.51
N VAL A 71 12.19 -6.45 -12.73
CA VAL A 71 13.03 -6.66 -13.89
C VAL A 71 13.35 -5.29 -14.49
N ARG A 72 14.64 -4.98 -14.61
CA ARG A 72 15.13 -3.82 -15.37
C ARG A 72 15.78 -4.31 -16.64
N TRP A 73 15.61 -3.57 -17.73
CA TRP A 73 16.38 -3.80 -18.94
C TRP A 73 16.99 -2.49 -19.41
N SER A 74 18.17 -2.60 -20.00
CA SER A 74 18.79 -1.50 -20.74
C SER A 74 19.61 -2.09 -21.86
N GLU A 75 19.71 -1.37 -22.98
CA GLU A 75 20.57 -1.79 -24.10
C GLU A 75 22.02 -2.03 -23.66
N ARG A 76 22.49 -1.25 -22.66
CA ARG A 76 23.86 -1.34 -22.15
C ARG A 76 24.11 -2.47 -21.15
N ASN A 77 23.14 -2.76 -20.28
CA ASN A 77 23.33 -3.70 -19.16
C ASN A 77 22.49 -4.97 -19.26
N GLY A 78 21.77 -5.17 -20.36
CA GLY A 78 20.86 -6.30 -20.55
C GLY A 78 19.74 -6.34 -19.51
N LEU A 79 19.20 -7.54 -19.29
CA LEU A 79 18.17 -7.83 -18.31
C LEU A 79 18.77 -8.01 -16.91
N ARG A 80 18.14 -7.42 -15.89
CA ARG A 80 18.47 -7.63 -14.48
C ARG A 80 17.22 -7.93 -13.67
N VAL A 81 17.25 -8.97 -12.85
CA VAL A 81 16.17 -9.37 -11.95
C VAL A 81 16.56 -9.05 -10.51
N PHE A 82 15.64 -8.47 -9.73
CA PHE A 82 15.80 -8.14 -8.32
C PHE A 82 14.67 -8.76 -7.52
N ARG A 83 14.97 -9.24 -6.31
CA ARG A 83 13.98 -9.80 -5.37
C ARG A 83 14.33 -9.36 -3.96
N TYR A 84 13.41 -9.57 -3.04
CA TYR A 84 13.74 -9.44 -1.62
C TYR A 84 14.83 -10.46 -1.21
N PRO A 85 15.84 -10.04 -0.42
CA PRO A 85 16.12 -8.67 0.03
C PRO A 85 17.07 -7.87 -0.90
N ASP A 86 17.58 -8.49 -1.97
CA ASP A 86 18.49 -7.91 -2.98
C ASP A 86 17.80 -6.92 -3.94
N ASP A 87 17.34 -5.79 -3.40
CA ASP A 87 16.75 -4.69 -4.17
C ASP A 87 17.70 -3.48 -4.23
N PRO A 88 18.36 -3.21 -5.37
CA PRO A 88 19.36 -2.14 -5.47
C PRO A 88 18.77 -0.74 -5.35
N ALA A 89 17.44 -0.60 -5.43
CA ALA A 89 16.79 0.67 -5.16
C ALA A 89 16.66 0.97 -3.66
N LEU A 90 16.87 -0.04 -2.79
CA LEU A 90 16.70 0.02 -1.34
C LEU A 90 18.03 -0.36 -0.66
N PRO A 91 18.98 0.59 -0.53
CA PRO A 91 20.38 0.28 -0.25
C PRO A 91 20.63 -0.55 1.01
N GLY A 92 19.93 -0.27 2.11
CA GLY A 92 20.09 -0.97 3.37
C GLY A 92 19.18 -2.19 3.56
N LEU A 93 18.40 -2.59 2.54
CA LEU A 93 17.40 -3.64 2.69
C LEU A 93 18.02 -5.00 3.04
N ALA A 94 19.13 -5.36 2.39
CA ALA A 94 19.83 -6.62 2.66
C ALA A 94 20.33 -6.68 4.11
N ASP A 95 20.95 -5.60 4.59
CA ASP A 95 21.51 -5.51 5.94
C ASP A 95 20.41 -5.64 7.00
N ILE A 96 19.27 -4.98 6.80
CA ILE A 96 18.17 -5.04 7.79
C ILE A 96 17.29 -6.28 7.65
N ALA A 97 17.45 -7.07 6.58
CA ALA A 97 16.71 -8.30 6.35
C ALA A 97 17.37 -9.52 7.00
N ASP A 98 18.70 -9.51 7.11
CA ASP A 98 19.49 -10.55 7.75
C ASP A 98 19.54 -10.33 9.28
N PRO A 99 19.17 -11.30 10.12
CA PRO A 99 19.10 -11.12 11.58
C PRO A 99 20.40 -10.62 12.23
N ASP A 100 21.56 -11.12 11.81
CA ASP A 100 22.85 -10.78 12.41
C ASP A 100 23.31 -9.39 11.99
N GLN A 101 23.20 -9.05 10.70
CA GLN A 101 23.48 -7.70 10.20
C GLN A 101 22.48 -6.68 10.75
N ALA A 102 21.20 -7.02 10.81
CA ALA A 102 20.16 -6.15 11.36
C ALA A 102 20.41 -5.84 12.84
N LEU A 103 20.90 -6.82 13.62
CA LEU A 103 21.32 -6.59 15.00
C LEU A 103 22.49 -5.61 15.09
N ALA A 104 23.49 -5.73 14.22
CA ALA A 104 24.60 -4.80 14.16
C ALA A 104 24.13 -3.38 13.80
N CYS A 105 23.31 -3.24 12.74
CA CYS A 105 22.77 -1.95 12.31
C CYS A 105 21.92 -1.30 13.41
N ILE A 106 20.99 -2.03 14.02
CA ILE A 106 20.10 -1.41 15.00
C ILE A 106 20.88 -0.95 16.25
N ARG A 107 21.91 -1.69 16.69
CA ARG A 107 22.78 -1.28 17.81
C ARG A 107 23.62 -0.04 17.49
N GLU A 108 24.00 0.15 16.24
CA GLU A 108 24.77 1.31 15.79
C GLU A 108 23.90 2.56 15.67
N TYR A 109 22.69 2.43 15.12
CA TYR A 109 21.85 3.58 14.73
C TYR A 109 20.69 3.89 15.69
N VAL A 110 20.32 2.98 16.58
CA VAL A 110 19.24 3.15 17.57
C VAL A 110 19.84 3.17 18.98
N PRO A 111 19.83 4.32 19.68
CA PRO A 111 20.36 4.42 21.03
C PRO A 111 19.62 3.51 22.03
N GLY A 112 20.37 2.88 22.94
CA GLY A 112 19.80 2.14 24.07
C GLY A 112 19.18 0.78 23.73
N VAL A 113 19.44 0.22 22.55
CA VAL A 113 19.02 -1.14 22.22
C VAL A 113 19.83 -2.15 23.02
N ASP A 114 19.14 -2.96 23.82
CA ASP A 114 19.70 -4.06 24.61
C ASP A 114 19.19 -5.42 24.11
N GLY A 115 20.05 -6.44 24.16
CA GLY A 115 19.76 -7.81 23.74
C GLY A 115 20.69 -8.33 22.63
N ASP A 116 20.98 -9.62 22.68
CA ASP A 116 22.01 -10.30 21.86
C ASP A 116 21.47 -11.01 20.62
N GLN A 117 20.15 -11.00 20.43
CA GLN A 117 19.49 -11.65 19.31
C GLN A 117 18.39 -10.74 18.79
N LEU A 118 18.28 -10.69 17.45
CA LEU A 118 17.23 -9.98 16.75
C LEU A 118 16.49 -10.95 15.85
N SER A 119 15.16 -10.86 15.83
CA SER A 119 14.34 -11.56 14.82
C SER A 119 13.76 -10.57 13.83
N VAL A 120 13.77 -10.94 12.55
CA VAL A 120 13.28 -10.13 11.44
C VAL A 120 11.99 -10.75 10.90
N ARG A 121 10.95 -9.92 10.73
CA ARG A 121 9.73 -10.29 10.03
C ARG A 121 9.41 -9.27 8.96
N VAL A 122 9.29 -9.69 7.70
CA VAL A 122 8.80 -8.81 6.63
C VAL A 122 7.33 -8.49 6.86
N ILE A 123 7.01 -7.19 6.97
CA ILE A 123 5.65 -6.70 7.10
C ILE A 123 5.12 -6.30 5.72
N ARG A 124 5.94 -5.59 4.94
CA ARG A 124 5.61 -5.16 3.59
C ARG A 124 6.88 -5.08 2.75
N TYR A 125 6.82 -5.54 1.50
CA TYR A 125 7.85 -5.26 0.52
C TYR A 125 7.17 -4.86 -0.80
N ARG A 126 7.49 -3.65 -1.27
CA ARG A 126 7.09 -3.14 -2.57
C ARG A 126 8.37 -2.91 -3.38
N PRO A 127 8.71 -3.82 -4.32
CA PRO A 127 9.92 -3.70 -5.11
C PRO A 127 10.15 -2.32 -5.72
N GLU A 128 11.41 -1.89 -5.68
CA GLU A 128 11.91 -0.58 -6.08
C GLU A 128 11.26 0.63 -5.40
N SER A 129 10.51 0.41 -4.32
CA SER A 129 9.75 1.48 -3.66
C SER A 129 10.06 1.56 -2.17
N ARG A 130 9.66 0.53 -1.41
CA ARG A 130 9.88 0.52 0.03
C ARG A 130 9.77 -0.89 0.58
N ALA A 131 10.44 -1.14 1.70
CA ALA A 131 10.23 -2.30 2.54
C ALA A 131 10.00 -1.86 3.99
N VAL A 132 9.12 -2.56 4.69
CA VAL A 132 8.89 -2.40 6.12
C VAL A 132 9.09 -3.77 6.75
N LEU A 133 10.04 -3.85 7.66
CA LEU A 133 10.39 -5.06 8.41
C LEU A 133 10.16 -4.77 9.88
N ARG A 134 9.64 -5.75 10.61
CA ARG A 134 9.55 -5.69 12.06
C ARG A 134 10.76 -6.39 12.65
N HIS A 135 11.56 -5.62 13.36
CA HIS A 135 12.66 -6.10 14.18
C HIS A 135 12.19 -6.29 15.61
N LYS A 136 12.53 -7.41 16.22
CA LYS A 136 12.32 -7.64 17.65
C LYS A 136 13.66 -7.98 18.29
N VAL A 137 14.08 -7.17 19.27
CA VAL A 137 15.32 -7.29 20.02
C VAL A 137 15.00 -7.15 21.51
N GLY A 138 15.34 -8.16 22.31
CA GLY A 138 14.86 -8.27 23.69
C GLY A 138 13.32 -8.20 23.76
N ASN A 139 12.81 -7.25 24.54
CA ASN A 139 11.37 -6.96 24.66
C ASN A 139 10.87 -5.88 23.69
N GLU A 140 11.79 -5.19 23.03
CA GLU A 140 11.52 -4.06 22.18
C GLU A 140 11.20 -4.49 20.74
N ARG A 141 10.36 -3.70 20.07
CA ARG A 141 9.95 -3.94 18.69
C ARG A 141 10.02 -2.66 17.89
N TYR A 142 10.63 -2.76 16.72
CA TYR A 142 10.83 -1.64 15.80
C TYR A 142 10.33 -2.00 14.41
N TYR A 143 9.77 -1.03 13.70
CA TYR A 143 9.53 -1.08 12.28
C TYR A 143 10.70 -0.39 11.57
N ALA A 144 11.51 -1.18 10.86
CA ALA A 144 12.58 -0.71 9.99
C ALA A 144 12.02 -0.44 8.59
N ARG A 145 11.99 0.82 8.18
CA ARG A 145 11.52 1.28 6.87
C ARG A 145 12.73 1.52 5.96
N ALA A 146 12.98 0.63 5.00
CA ALA A 146 13.93 0.88 3.92
C ALA A 146 13.23 1.55 2.74
N VAL A 147 13.77 2.66 2.28
CA VAL A 147 13.22 3.46 1.17
C VAL A 147 14.29 3.74 0.12
N ARG A 148 13.88 4.30 -1.02
CA ARG A 148 14.85 4.80 -2.01
C ARG A 148 15.62 5.99 -1.46
N ARG A 149 16.84 6.20 -1.96
CA ARG A 149 17.62 7.43 -1.70
C ARG A 149 16.81 8.70 -1.96
N SER A 150 16.04 8.73 -3.05
CA SER A 150 15.17 9.86 -3.40
C SER A 150 14.04 10.11 -2.41
N ASP A 151 13.66 9.11 -1.63
CA ASP A 151 12.49 9.14 -0.75
C ASP A 151 12.89 9.30 0.73
N PHE A 152 14.17 9.17 1.07
CA PHE A 152 14.65 9.23 2.45
C PHE A 152 14.47 10.61 3.08
N ALA A 153 14.94 11.68 2.42
CA ALA A 153 14.74 13.04 2.91
C ALA A 153 13.24 13.43 2.96
N PRO A 154 12.41 13.14 1.93
CA PRO A 154 10.96 13.31 2.05
C PRO A 154 10.33 12.56 3.22
N LEU A 155 10.72 11.31 3.49
CA LEU A 155 10.22 10.55 4.63
C LEU A 155 10.51 11.26 5.97
N VAL A 156 11.74 11.77 6.14
CA VAL A 156 12.12 12.51 7.34
C VAL A 156 11.33 13.83 7.44
N ALA A 157 11.17 14.57 6.35
CA ALA A 157 10.41 15.82 6.31
C ALA A 157 8.92 15.61 6.59
N SER A 158 8.29 14.56 6.04
CA SER A 158 6.89 14.22 6.33
C SER A 158 6.66 13.95 7.81
N ARG A 159 7.65 13.41 8.51
CA ARG A 159 7.58 13.20 9.96
C ARG A 159 7.52 14.52 10.72
N GLU A 160 8.33 15.51 10.34
CA GLU A 160 8.33 16.86 10.94
C GLU A 160 6.98 17.58 10.73
N LEU A 161 6.30 17.30 9.62
CA LEU A 161 4.95 17.83 9.36
C LEU A 161 3.92 17.22 10.30
N VAL A 162 3.93 15.90 10.51
CA VAL A 162 2.99 15.25 11.42
C VAL A 162 3.17 15.70 12.86
N GLN A 163 4.39 16.06 13.28
CA GLN A 163 4.63 16.63 14.61
C GLN A 163 3.86 17.93 14.88
N GLN A 164 3.39 18.62 13.83
CA GLN A 164 2.58 19.83 13.94
C GLN A 164 1.07 19.53 14.01
N THR A 165 0.69 18.26 13.88
CA THR A 165 -0.70 17.78 13.90
C THR A 165 -1.05 17.21 15.27
N ARG A 166 -2.32 16.88 15.50
CA ARG A 166 -2.81 16.22 16.71
C ARG A 166 -2.50 14.72 16.75
N PHE A 167 -2.04 14.14 15.64
CA PHE A 167 -1.59 12.76 15.64
C PHE A 167 -0.32 12.61 16.49
N ALA A 168 -0.31 11.59 17.34
CA ALA A 168 0.93 11.09 17.89
C ALA A 168 1.74 10.38 16.80
N LEU A 169 3.06 10.35 16.97
CA LEU A 169 3.96 9.57 16.11
C LEU A 169 4.55 8.39 16.88
N PRO A 170 4.87 7.28 16.19
CA PRO A 170 5.76 6.26 16.74
C PRO A 170 7.08 6.93 17.16
N GLU A 171 7.62 6.57 18.32
CA GLU A 171 8.93 7.08 18.77
C GLU A 171 10.01 6.76 17.72
N THR A 172 10.82 7.75 17.34
CA THR A 172 11.96 7.48 16.45
C THR A 172 12.99 6.69 17.23
N GLY A 173 13.23 5.44 16.85
CA GLY A 173 14.34 4.68 17.39
C GLY A 173 15.67 5.21 16.87
N GLY A 174 15.76 5.47 15.57
CA GLY A 174 16.99 5.95 14.94
C GLY A 174 16.89 5.96 13.42
N ALA A 175 17.95 6.42 12.74
CA ALA A 175 18.00 6.45 11.28
C ALA A 175 19.42 6.20 10.77
N TRP A 176 19.51 5.50 9.63
CA TRP A 176 20.74 5.22 8.89
C TRP A 176 20.61 5.81 7.49
N ASP A 177 21.22 6.99 7.27
CA ASP A 177 21.19 7.71 5.99
C ASP A 177 21.83 6.89 4.86
N GLY A 178 23.03 6.34 5.10
CA GLY A 178 23.77 5.57 4.08
C GLY A 178 23.00 4.37 3.51
N GLY A 179 22.18 3.72 4.33
CA GLY A 179 21.28 2.63 3.93
C GLY A 179 19.85 3.07 3.62
N CYS A 180 19.51 4.34 3.85
CA CYS A 180 18.17 4.91 3.73
C CYS A 180 17.12 4.15 4.57
N VAL A 181 17.44 3.91 5.84
CA VAL A 181 16.58 3.19 6.80
C VAL A 181 16.18 4.08 7.96
N VAL A 182 14.91 4.06 8.34
CA VAL A 182 14.39 4.65 9.58
C VAL A 182 13.83 3.55 10.47
N TRP A 183 14.21 3.53 11.75
CA TRP A 183 13.62 2.67 12.77
C TRP A 183 12.63 3.46 13.61
N GLU A 184 11.40 2.96 13.67
CA GLU A 184 10.33 3.50 14.50
C GLU A 184 9.92 2.46 15.52
N LYS A 185 9.86 2.81 16.80
CA LYS A 185 9.38 1.90 17.84
C LYS A 185 7.92 1.56 17.58
N GLU A 186 7.54 0.31 17.78
CA GLU A 186 6.15 -0.10 17.64
C GLU A 186 5.26 0.71 18.60
N ALA A 187 4.29 1.43 18.02
CA ALA A 187 3.35 2.22 18.78
C ALA A 187 2.55 1.33 19.74
N ALA A 188 2.47 1.74 21.01
CA ALA A 188 1.58 1.10 21.96
C ALA A 188 0.11 1.38 21.58
N GLY A 189 -0.74 0.36 21.65
CA GLY A 189 -2.15 0.49 21.34
C GLY A 189 -2.65 -0.60 20.40
N ARG A 190 -3.80 -0.34 19.76
CA ARG A 190 -4.44 -1.27 18.83
C ARG A 190 -4.64 -0.59 17.47
N ASN A 191 -4.20 -1.26 16.41
CA ASN A 191 -4.46 -0.81 15.06
C ASN A 191 -5.97 -0.80 14.78
N LEU A 192 -6.49 0.27 14.16
CA LEU A 192 -7.92 0.47 13.97
C LEU A 192 -8.54 -0.65 13.12
N ARG A 193 -7.85 -1.15 12.08
CA ARG A 193 -8.26 -2.34 11.34
C ARG A 193 -8.50 -3.55 12.24
N ALA A 194 -7.61 -3.77 13.21
CA ALA A 194 -7.71 -4.91 14.11
C ALA A 194 -8.89 -4.74 15.10
N MET A 195 -9.19 -3.50 15.52
CA MET A 195 -10.38 -3.19 16.31
C MET A 195 -11.66 -3.46 15.52
N LEU A 196 -11.78 -2.91 14.31
CA LEU A 196 -12.93 -3.10 13.44
C LEU A 196 -13.16 -4.57 13.09
N ALA A 197 -12.08 -5.32 12.82
CA ALA A 197 -12.15 -6.76 12.58
C ALA A 197 -12.60 -7.57 13.81
N ALA A 198 -12.45 -7.02 15.02
CA ALA A 198 -12.93 -7.61 16.27
C ALA A 198 -14.34 -7.12 16.66
N GLY A 199 -14.98 -6.27 15.84
CA GLY A 199 -16.29 -5.69 16.14
C GLY A 199 -16.26 -4.47 17.05
N GLU A 200 -15.07 -3.95 17.37
CA GLU A 200 -14.89 -2.77 18.21
C GLU A 200 -14.89 -1.48 17.38
N GLN A 201 -15.23 -0.36 18.00
CA GLN A 201 -15.26 0.96 17.36
C GLN A 201 -14.13 1.85 17.86
N PRO A 202 -13.43 2.58 16.97
CA PRO A 202 -12.55 3.67 17.40
C PRO A 202 -13.36 4.85 17.91
N ASP A 203 -12.70 5.75 18.64
CA ASP A 203 -13.22 7.08 18.90
C ASP A 203 -13.19 7.89 17.59
N ILE A 204 -14.37 8.08 17.00
CA ILE A 204 -14.52 8.74 15.70
C ILE A 204 -14.20 10.23 15.81
N ASP A 205 -14.58 10.88 16.91
CA ASP A 205 -14.30 12.30 17.10
C ASP A 205 -12.80 12.53 17.26
N ALA A 206 -12.10 11.66 17.98
CA ALA A 206 -10.64 11.72 18.08
C ALA A 206 -9.95 11.53 16.71
N VAL A 207 -10.47 10.63 15.86
CA VAL A 207 -9.96 10.42 14.50
C VAL A 207 -10.22 11.64 13.60
N LEU A 208 -11.41 12.25 13.68
CA LEU A 208 -11.77 13.45 12.91
C LEU A 208 -10.96 14.67 13.36
N ASP A 209 -10.80 14.88 14.68
CA ASP A 209 -9.94 15.92 15.24
C ASP A 209 -8.49 15.78 14.74
N CYS A 210 -7.98 14.55 14.66
CA CYS A 210 -6.63 14.31 14.16
C CYS A 210 -6.49 14.64 12.66
N ILE A 211 -7.40 14.16 11.81
CA ILE A 211 -7.29 14.43 10.36
C ILE A 211 -7.50 15.91 10.02
N GLU A 212 -8.35 16.63 10.76
CA GLU A 212 -8.50 18.09 10.62
C GLU A 212 -7.19 18.84 10.83
N SER A 213 -6.41 18.43 11.83
CA SER A 213 -5.11 19.07 12.07
C SER A 213 -4.09 18.84 10.95
N VAL A 214 -4.30 17.84 10.07
CA VAL A 214 -3.52 17.68 8.82
C VAL A 214 -4.01 18.69 7.77
N TRP A 215 -5.31 18.94 7.69
CA TRP A 215 -5.90 19.89 6.74
C TRP A 215 -5.54 21.35 7.07
N ASP A 216 -5.31 21.64 8.35
CA ASP A 216 -4.87 22.94 8.85
C ASP A 216 -3.38 23.24 8.56
N LEU A 217 -2.61 22.26 8.08
CA LEU A 217 -1.22 22.49 7.69
C LEU A 217 -1.14 23.50 6.53
N PRO A 218 -0.10 24.34 6.49
CA PRO A 218 0.09 25.26 5.38
C PRO A 218 0.28 24.50 4.08
N PHE A 219 -0.36 24.98 3.01
CA PHE A 219 -0.21 24.41 1.68
C PHE A 219 1.26 24.41 1.25
N SER A 220 1.75 23.26 0.77
CA SER A 220 3.16 23.08 0.41
C SER A 220 3.32 22.79 -1.07
N ASP A 221 3.81 23.75 -1.83
CA ASP A 221 4.17 23.58 -3.25
C ASP A 221 5.40 22.70 -3.46
N THR A 222 6.16 22.42 -2.39
CA THR A 222 7.38 21.61 -2.45
C THR A 222 7.10 20.11 -2.34
N LEU A 223 5.95 19.73 -1.79
CA LEU A 223 5.54 18.33 -1.71
C LEU A 223 4.82 17.91 -3.00
N PRO A 224 4.99 16.65 -3.43
CA PRO A 224 4.28 16.16 -4.60
C PRO A 224 2.75 16.16 -4.33
N PRO A 225 1.94 16.73 -5.22
CA PRO A 225 0.49 16.67 -5.07
C PRO A 225 -0.02 15.24 -5.31
N TYR A 226 -1.14 14.90 -4.69
CA TYR A 226 -1.86 13.68 -5.02
C TYR A 226 -2.31 13.69 -6.48
N ASP A 227 -2.10 12.60 -7.22
CA ASP A 227 -2.52 12.47 -8.62
C ASP A 227 -3.74 11.54 -8.72
N LEU A 228 -4.93 12.12 -8.51
CA LEU A 228 -6.19 11.37 -8.60
C LEU A 228 -6.41 10.80 -10.01
N LEU A 229 -6.01 11.52 -11.05
CA LEU A 229 -6.22 11.11 -12.43
C LEU A 229 -5.41 9.85 -12.76
N GLU A 230 -4.13 9.81 -12.39
CA GLU A 230 -3.30 8.63 -12.60
C GLU A 230 -3.75 7.47 -11.71
N HIS A 231 -4.18 7.74 -10.48
CA HIS A 231 -4.79 6.72 -9.63
C HIS A 231 -6.02 6.09 -10.28
N HIS A 232 -6.95 6.91 -10.78
CA HIS A 232 -8.15 6.48 -11.48
C HIS A 232 -7.83 5.69 -12.77
N ARG A 233 -6.89 6.18 -13.59
CA ARG A 233 -6.42 5.45 -14.78
C ARG A 233 -5.82 4.09 -14.42
N GLY A 234 -5.03 4.02 -13.35
CA GLY A 234 -4.48 2.78 -12.82
C GLY A 234 -5.55 1.80 -12.37
N ALA A 235 -6.56 2.29 -11.64
CA ALA A 235 -7.70 1.50 -11.22
C ALA A 235 -8.48 0.94 -12.41
N ARG A 236 -8.83 1.79 -13.39
CA ARG A 236 -9.51 1.38 -14.62
C ARG A 236 -8.76 0.27 -15.35
N ARG A 237 -7.45 0.44 -15.56
CA ARG A 237 -6.60 -0.58 -16.22
C ARG A 237 -6.63 -1.92 -15.46
N THR A 238 -6.66 -1.88 -14.14
CA THR A 238 -6.64 -3.07 -13.29
C THR A 238 -8.00 -3.76 -13.29
N VAL A 239 -9.08 -3.00 -13.09
CA VAL A 239 -10.47 -3.50 -13.08
C VAL A 239 -10.86 -4.08 -14.44
N ALA A 240 -10.53 -3.40 -15.54
CA ALA A 240 -10.81 -3.88 -16.89
C ALA A 240 -10.15 -5.23 -17.20
N ARG A 241 -8.96 -5.50 -16.67
CA ARG A 241 -8.31 -6.82 -16.80
C ARG A 241 -9.03 -7.93 -16.03
N GLY A 242 -9.72 -7.56 -14.95
CA GLY A 242 -10.46 -8.48 -14.10
C GLY A 242 -11.84 -8.81 -14.65
N ALA A 243 -12.46 -7.94 -15.46
CA ALA A 243 -13.77 -8.17 -16.05
C ALA A 243 -13.72 -9.28 -17.13
N GLN A 244 -14.61 -10.28 -17.01
CA GLN A 244 -14.63 -11.47 -17.89
C GLN A 244 -15.97 -11.70 -18.59
N ASP A 245 -17.00 -10.89 -18.29
CA ASP A 245 -18.33 -10.97 -18.87
C ASP A 245 -18.89 -9.58 -19.23
N ASP A 246 -19.84 -9.55 -20.17
CA ASP A 246 -20.39 -8.33 -20.75
C ASP A 246 -21.16 -7.46 -19.74
N ASP A 247 -21.79 -8.08 -18.74
CA ASP A 247 -22.48 -7.35 -17.66
C ASP A 247 -21.48 -6.55 -16.83
N THR A 248 -20.40 -7.19 -16.38
CA THR A 248 -19.32 -6.54 -15.61
C THR A 248 -18.65 -5.43 -16.43
N TYR A 249 -18.42 -5.64 -17.73
CA TYR A 249 -17.90 -4.60 -18.61
C TYR A 249 -18.86 -3.41 -18.74
N ARG A 250 -20.17 -3.65 -18.86
CA ARG A 250 -21.18 -2.57 -18.90
C ARG A 250 -21.21 -1.76 -17.61
N GLU A 251 -21.20 -2.42 -16.46
CA GLU A 251 -21.17 -1.74 -15.16
C GLU A 251 -19.88 -0.96 -14.93
N LEU A 252 -18.74 -1.50 -15.38
CA LEU A 252 -17.45 -0.81 -15.37
C LEU A 252 -17.48 0.46 -16.23
N GLU A 253 -17.94 0.37 -17.48
CA GLU A 253 -17.98 1.53 -18.38
C GLU A 253 -18.96 2.60 -17.87
N ARG A 254 -20.06 2.21 -17.19
CA ARG A 254 -20.93 3.15 -16.47
C ARG A 254 -20.15 3.89 -15.38
N ALA A 255 -19.49 3.18 -14.47
CA ALA A 255 -18.72 3.80 -13.40
C ALA A 255 -17.59 4.72 -13.92
N VAL A 256 -16.87 4.27 -14.95
CA VAL A 256 -15.80 5.07 -15.58
C VAL A 256 -16.35 6.34 -16.22
N LYS A 257 -17.49 6.27 -16.90
CA LYS A 257 -18.12 7.43 -17.54
C LYS A 257 -18.46 8.53 -16.53
N GLU A 258 -18.97 8.17 -15.37
CA GLU A 258 -19.33 9.13 -14.30
C GLU A 258 -18.10 9.65 -13.54
N LEU A 259 -17.11 8.79 -13.26
CA LEU A 259 -15.93 9.16 -12.47
C LEU A 259 -14.86 9.91 -13.27
N ALA A 260 -14.75 9.69 -14.58
CA ALA A 260 -13.68 10.28 -15.39
C ALA A 260 -13.71 11.82 -15.46
N PRO A 261 -14.88 12.50 -15.60
CA PRO A 261 -14.95 13.95 -15.53
C PRO A 261 -14.43 14.50 -14.19
N PHE A 262 -14.83 13.89 -13.08
CA PHE A 262 -14.36 14.26 -11.74
C PHE A 262 -12.85 14.11 -11.64
N ALA A 263 -12.31 12.92 -11.94
CA ALA A 263 -10.87 12.66 -11.86
C ALA A 263 -10.04 13.57 -12.79
N GLY A 264 -10.56 13.93 -13.97
CA GLY A 264 -9.88 14.84 -14.90
C GLY A 264 -9.91 16.32 -14.48
N GLY A 265 -11.02 16.74 -13.87
CA GLY A 265 -11.21 18.11 -13.36
C GLY A 265 -10.59 18.34 -11.98
N TRP A 266 -10.33 17.29 -11.22
CA TRP A 266 -9.86 17.37 -9.85
C TRP A 266 -8.52 18.10 -9.70
N ARG A 267 -8.41 18.93 -8.68
CA ARG A 267 -7.19 19.61 -8.25
C ARG A 267 -7.12 19.61 -6.73
N PRO A 268 -5.92 19.61 -6.13
CA PRO A 268 -5.79 19.76 -4.69
C PRO A 268 -6.37 21.10 -4.24
N THR A 269 -7.14 21.09 -3.15
CA THR A 269 -7.77 22.27 -2.55
C THR A 269 -7.14 22.66 -1.22
N GLY A 270 -6.28 21.81 -0.66
CA GLY A 270 -5.60 22.05 0.61
C GLY A 270 -4.53 20.99 0.88
N MET A 271 -4.14 20.86 2.14
CA MET A 271 -3.35 19.73 2.61
C MET A 271 -4.26 18.55 2.93
N ALA A 272 -3.77 17.33 2.70
CA ALA A 272 -4.47 16.10 2.99
C ALA A 272 -3.48 14.98 3.33
N HIS A 273 -3.98 13.91 3.94
CA HIS A 273 -3.19 12.70 4.17
C HIS A 273 -3.01 11.87 2.89
N ASN A 274 -4.00 11.92 1.98
CA ASN A 274 -4.03 11.26 0.66
C ASN A 274 -4.05 9.72 0.67
N ASP A 275 -3.78 9.08 1.81
CA ASP A 275 -3.99 7.64 2.02
C ASP A 275 -4.69 7.31 3.35
N PHE A 276 -5.69 8.11 3.74
CA PHE A 276 -6.36 8.00 5.04
C PHE A 276 -7.33 6.81 5.13
N TYR A 277 -6.99 5.77 5.91
CA TYR A 277 -7.85 4.62 6.20
C TYR A 277 -7.43 3.87 7.49
N ASP A 278 -8.22 2.88 7.90
CA ASP A 278 -8.16 2.14 9.18
C ASP A 278 -6.80 1.50 9.53
N ASP A 279 -5.97 1.16 8.55
CA ASP A 279 -4.67 0.50 8.82
C ASP A 279 -3.57 1.49 9.17
N GLN A 280 -3.77 2.77 8.85
CA GLN A 280 -2.76 3.82 8.98
C GLN A 280 -2.73 4.45 10.38
N MET A 281 -3.53 3.90 11.30
CA MET A 281 -3.75 4.46 12.62
C MET A 281 -3.71 3.38 13.71
N VAL A 282 -3.22 3.78 14.88
CA VAL A 282 -3.22 2.97 16.11
C VAL A 282 -3.87 3.79 17.23
N ALA A 283 -4.96 3.27 17.80
CA ALA A 283 -5.62 3.85 18.96
C ALA A 283 -4.83 3.50 20.23
N ARG A 284 -4.44 4.52 20.99
CA ARG A 284 -3.75 4.36 22.27
C ARG A 284 -4.76 4.20 23.41
N PRO A 285 -4.35 3.56 24.52
CA PRO A 285 -5.20 3.44 25.71
C PRO A 285 -5.62 4.77 26.35
N ASP A 286 -4.87 5.85 26.11
CA ASP A 286 -5.13 7.19 26.61
C ASP A 286 -6.05 8.03 25.69
N GLY A 287 -6.60 7.40 24.64
CA GLY A 287 -7.49 8.05 23.67
C GLY A 287 -6.76 8.74 22.50
N GLY A 288 -5.42 8.83 22.53
CA GLY A 288 -4.65 9.39 21.42
C GLY A 288 -4.62 8.48 20.19
N ILE A 289 -4.51 9.07 19.00
CA ILE A 289 -4.32 8.34 17.74
C ILE A 289 -2.89 8.50 17.26
N VAL A 290 -2.20 7.38 17.03
CA VAL A 290 -0.87 7.36 16.42
C VAL A 290 -1.00 7.14 14.91
N MET A 291 -0.39 8.00 14.12
CA MET A 291 -0.29 7.82 12.66
C MET A 291 0.95 6.98 12.31
N VAL A 292 0.78 5.89 11.55
CA VAL A 292 1.90 5.01 11.19
C VAL A 292 2.41 5.22 9.76
N ASP A 293 1.59 5.69 8.82
CA ASP A 293 2.01 5.94 7.43
C ASP A 293 1.69 7.36 6.99
N TYR A 294 2.66 8.25 7.18
CA TYR A 294 2.55 9.69 6.92
C TYR A 294 3.25 10.14 5.62
N ASP A 295 3.77 9.20 4.84
CA ASP A 295 4.57 9.48 3.64
C ASP A 295 3.77 10.07 2.47
N SER A 296 2.44 10.05 2.59
CA SER A 296 1.51 10.52 1.56
C SER A 296 0.95 11.91 1.85
N ILE A 297 1.29 12.52 3.01
CA ILE A 297 0.85 13.88 3.34
C ILE A 297 1.40 14.86 2.33
N GLY A 298 0.52 15.71 1.80
CA GLY A 298 0.85 16.70 0.78
C GLY A 298 -0.41 17.36 0.22
N PRO A 299 -0.27 18.18 -0.84
CA PRO A 299 -1.40 18.78 -1.52
C PRO A 299 -2.43 17.75 -1.98
N GLY A 300 -3.67 17.91 -1.53
CA GLY A 300 -4.79 17.01 -1.79
C GLY A 300 -6.14 17.65 -1.51
N GLU A 301 -7.15 16.85 -1.17
CA GLU A 301 -8.51 17.31 -0.87
C GLU A 301 -9.00 16.68 0.45
N PRO A 302 -9.36 17.47 1.47
CA PRO A 302 -9.91 16.96 2.74
C PRO A 302 -11.08 15.96 2.59
N MET A 303 -12.01 16.24 1.68
CA MET A 303 -13.16 15.35 1.43
C MET A 303 -12.74 13.99 0.85
N LEU A 304 -11.62 13.92 0.12
CA LEU A 304 -11.09 12.65 -0.38
C LEU A 304 -10.49 11.78 0.73
N ASP A 305 -9.93 12.37 1.79
CA ASP A 305 -9.49 11.59 2.95
C ASP A 305 -10.69 10.87 3.59
N ILE A 306 -11.79 11.60 3.82
CA ILE A 306 -13.03 11.02 4.35
C ILE A 306 -13.62 9.98 3.38
N GLY A 307 -13.73 10.30 2.09
CA GLY A 307 -14.21 9.37 1.09
C GLY A 307 -13.35 8.10 1.01
N ARG A 308 -12.03 8.21 1.21
CA ARG A 308 -11.13 7.06 1.26
C ARG A 308 -11.36 6.20 2.49
N PHE A 309 -11.50 6.80 3.67
CA PHE A 309 -11.80 6.06 4.89
C PHE A 309 -13.11 5.27 4.75
N LEU A 310 -14.17 5.94 4.26
CA LEU A 310 -15.48 5.33 4.01
C LEU A 310 -15.41 4.18 3.00
N ALA A 311 -14.69 4.37 1.89
CA ALA A 311 -14.50 3.32 0.89
C ALA A 311 -13.83 2.07 1.49
N TYR A 312 -12.82 2.25 2.35
CA TYR A 312 -12.18 1.12 3.04
C TYR A 312 -13.11 0.46 4.05
N ALA A 313 -13.89 1.24 4.81
CA ALA A 313 -14.84 0.70 5.77
C ALA A 313 -15.94 -0.13 5.07
N LYS A 314 -16.52 0.40 4.00
CA LYS A 314 -17.52 -0.27 3.16
C LYS A 314 -16.97 -1.54 2.51
N HIS A 315 -15.76 -1.48 1.96
CA HIS A 315 -15.06 -2.67 1.42
C HIS A 315 -14.72 -3.72 2.50
N GLY A 316 -14.50 -3.27 3.74
CA GLY A 316 -14.32 -4.14 4.90
C GLY A 316 -15.60 -4.88 5.26
N ALA A 317 -16.73 -4.16 5.31
CA ALA A 317 -18.05 -4.70 5.63
C ALA A 317 -18.46 -5.80 4.63
N ALA A 318 -18.26 -5.57 3.32
CA ALA A 318 -18.56 -6.53 2.26
C ALA A 318 -17.76 -7.85 2.35
N LYS A 319 -16.61 -7.89 3.06
CA LYS A 319 -15.75 -9.09 3.14
C LYS A 319 -16.13 -10.11 4.22
N GLY A 320 -17.27 -9.95 4.90
CA GLY A 320 -17.73 -10.87 5.94
C GLY A 320 -17.08 -10.66 7.31
N LYS A 321 -16.51 -9.47 7.54
CA LYS A 321 -16.16 -8.94 8.88
C LYS A 321 -17.17 -7.86 9.28
N ALA A 322 -18.45 -8.19 9.08
CA ALA A 322 -19.47 -7.21 8.70
C ALA A 322 -19.79 -6.19 9.81
N ASP A 323 -19.99 -6.64 11.04
CA ASP A 323 -20.65 -5.80 12.04
C ASP A 323 -19.82 -4.59 12.47
N GLY A 324 -18.52 -4.79 12.77
CA GLY A 324 -17.63 -3.70 13.16
C GLY A 324 -17.40 -2.68 12.05
N TYR A 325 -17.18 -3.15 10.81
CA TYR A 325 -16.95 -2.29 9.67
C TYR A 325 -18.22 -1.54 9.21
N ALA A 326 -19.38 -2.20 9.22
CA ALA A 326 -20.65 -1.56 8.86
C ALA A 326 -21.03 -0.49 9.90
N ALA A 327 -20.94 -0.80 11.20
CA ALA A 327 -21.20 0.18 12.24
C ALA A 327 -20.24 1.38 12.18
N CYS A 328 -18.96 1.13 11.89
CA CYS A 328 -17.97 2.19 11.70
C CYS A 328 -18.29 3.06 10.49
N TYR A 329 -18.62 2.45 9.34
CA TYR A 329 -19.00 3.19 8.14
C TYR A 329 -20.19 4.13 8.41
N GLU A 330 -21.28 3.61 8.98
CA GLU A 330 -22.48 4.41 9.25
C GLU A 330 -22.20 5.57 10.22
N THR A 331 -21.53 5.26 11.33
CA THR A 331 -21.26 6.25 12.39
C THR A 331 -20.25 7.31 11.91
N PHE A 332 -19.19 6.90 11.22
CA PHE A 332 -18.17 7.81 10.70
C PHE A 332 -18.75 8.73 9.62
N ARG A 333 -19.58 8.18 8.73
CA ARG A 333 -20.25 8.96 7.68
C ARG A 333 -21.21 9.98 8.27
N ALA A 334 -22.03 9.58 9.23
CA ALA A 334 -22.96 10.48 9.91
C ALA A 334 -22.21 11.62 10.64
N ALA A 335 -21.14 11.28 11.34
CA ALA A 335 -20.29 12.26 12.02
C ALA A 335 -19.65 13.25 11.03
N ALA A 336 -19.07 12.77 9.94
CA ALA A 336 -18.46 13.63 8.92
C ALA A 336 -19.48 14.58 8.25
N LEU A 337 -20.65 14.08 7.87
CA LEU A 337 -21.70 14.92 7.25
C LEU A 337 -22.22 15.98 8.23
N ALA A 338 -22.45 15.61 9.49
CA ALA A 338 -22.88 16.55 10.53
C ALA A 338 -21.79 17.61 10.83
N ARG A 339 -20.53 17.20 10.87
CA ARG A 339 -19.39 18.05 11.25
C ARG A 339 -19.00 19.04 10.16
N TYR A 340 -19.02 18.62 8.90
CA TYR A 340 -18.53 19.43 7.78
C TYR A 340 -19.64 20.10 6.96
N ALA A 341 -20.90 19.72 7.19
CA ALA A 341 -22.05 20.21 6.43
C ALA A 341 -21.87 20.04 4.90
N TRP A 342 -21.15 19.01 4.48
CA TRP A 342 -20.90 18.74 3.06
C TRP A 342 -22.15 18.21 2.36
N PRO A 343 -22.35 18.54 1.08
CA PRO A 343 -23.40 17.91 0.29
C PRO A 343 -23.14 16.41 0.18
N GLU A 344 -24.17 15.61 0.46
CA GLU A 344 -24.05 14.15 0.48
C GLU A 344 -23.56 13.57 -0.85
N HIS A 345 -24.08 14.10 -1.97
CA HIS A 345 -23.68 13.68 -3.32
C HIS A 345 -22.19 13.94 -3.64
N GLU A 346 -21.60 15.01 -3.08
CA GLU A 346 -20.17 15.29 -3.27
C GLU A 346 -19.33 14.25 -2.52
N LEU A 347 -19.71 13.90 -1.29
CA LEU A 347 -19.03 12.86 -0.51
C LEU A 347 -19.19 11.48 -1.15
N ASN A 348 -20.38 11.16 -1.67
CA ASN A 348 -20.63 9.92 -2.43
C ASN A 348 -19.68 9.80 -3.62
N LEU A 349 -19.42 10.90 -4.34
CA LEU A 349 -18.49 10.91 -5.48
C LEU A 349 -17.04 10.61 -5.06
N ARG A 350 -16.57 11.15 -3.92
CA ARG A 350 -15.22 10.88 -3.38
C ARG A 350 -15.09 9.46 -2.86
N GLU A 351 -16.12 8.97 -2.18
CA GLU A 351 -16.18 7.58 -1.76
C GLU A 351 -16.16 6.63 -2.97
N ALA A 352 -16.97 6.91 -3.99
CA ALA A 352 -17.05 6.11 -5.21
C ALA A 352 -15.72 6.02 -5.96
N VAL A 353 -14.99 7.14 -6.11
CA VAL A 353 -13.68 7.11 -6.80
C VAL A 353 -12.64 6.31 -6.02
N CYS A 354 -12.65 6.40 -4.68
CA CYS A 354 -11.76 5.64 -3.82
C CYS A 354 -12.11 4.14 -3.83
N LEU A 355 -13.40 3.80 -3.75
CA LEU A 355 -13.90 2.43 -3.80
C LEU A 355 -13.62 1.77 -5.15
N PHE A 356 -13.73 2.53 -6.25
CA PHE A 356 -13.32 2.06 -7.58
C PHE A 356 -11.83 1.68 -7.62
N GLY A 357 -10.97 2.45 -6.94
CA GLY A 357 -9.56 2.09 -6.73
C GLY A 357 -9.39 0.74 -6.02
N LEU A 358 -10.20 0.48 -4.99
CA LEU A 358 -10.17 -0.77 -4.21
C LEU A 358 -10.65 -1.99 -5.00
N CYS A 359 -11.52 -1.80 -6.00
CA CYS A 359 -11.98 -2.86 -6.91
C CYS A 359 -10.84 -3.49 -7.71
N GLY A 360 -9.72 -2.76 -7.90
CA GLY A 360 -8.51 -3.31 -8.50
C GLY A 360 -7.91 -4.48 -7.71
N PHE A 361 -8.05 -4.53 -6.38
CA PHE A 361 -7.43 -5.59 -5.57
C PHE A 361 -7.97 -6.99 -5.87
N PRO A 362 -9.31 -7.23 -5.90
CA PRO A 362 -9.86 -8.49 -6.41
C PRO A 362 -9.50 -8.78 -7.87
N ALA A 363 -9.53 -7.76 -8.75
CA ALA A 363 -9.26 -7.93 -10.19
C ALA A 363 -7.86 -8.48 -10.47
N THR A 364 -6.91 -8.26 -9.56
CA THR A 364 -5.60 -8.90 -9.68
C THR A 364 -5.71 -10.42 -9.44
N ARG A 365 -6.59 -10.93 -8.57
CA ARG A 365 -6.62 -12.34 -8.10
C ARG A 365 -7.38 -13.27 -9.06
N PRO A 366 -6.88 -14.48 -9.39
CA PRO A 366 -7.64 -15.44 -10.19
C PRO A 366 -8.76 -16.13 -9.40
N GLY A 367 -9.89 -16.38 -10.06
CA GLY A 367 -10.94 -17.30 -9.61
C GLY A 367 -12.31 -16.65 -9.38
N LYS A 368 -13.36 -17.49 -9.32
CA LYS A 368 -14.77 -17.05 -9.20
C LYS A 368 -15.03 -16.11 -8.00
N ARG A 369 -14.34 -16.35 -6.88
CA ARG A 369 -14.45 -15.50 -5.68
C ARG A 369 -13.88 -14.09 -5.88
N ALA A 370 -12.87 -13.95 -6.73
CA ALA A 370 -12.29 -12.66 -7.07
C ALA A 370 -13.20 -11.88 -8.03
N MET A 371 -13.81 -12.59 -9.00
CA MET A 371 -14.83 -12.02 -9.88
C MET A 371 -16.06 -11.52 -9.11
N GLY A 372 -16.63 -12.34 -8.22
CA GLY A 372 -17.79 -11.93 -7.43
C GLY A 372 -17.51 -10.68 -6.59
N ARG A 373 -16.31 -10.55 -6.02
CA ARG A 373 -15.88 -9.34 -5.29
C ARG A 373 -15.64 -8.13 -6.20
N LEU A 374 -15.26 -8.35 -7.45
CA LEU A 374 -15.13 -7.28 -8.44
C LEU A 374 -16.50 -6.72 -8.79
N GLN A 375 -17.45 -7.60 -9.10
CA GLN A 375 -18.84 -7.26 -9.41
C GLN A 375 -19.52 -6.55 -8.24
N GLU A 376 -19.40 -7.11 -7.03
CA GLU A 376 -19.90 -6.49 -5.79
C GLU A 376 -19.31 -5.09 -5.59
N GLY A 377 -18.00 -4.93 -5.79
CA GLY A 377 -17.32 -3.64 -5.71
C GLY A 377 -17.83 -2.60 -6.72
N ILE A 378 -17.97 -2.99 -7.99
CA ILE A 378 -18.49 -2.11 -9.04
C ILE A 378 -19.97 -1.76 -8.79
N GLY A 379 -20.76 -2.72 -8.28
CA GLY A 379 -22.14 -2.51 -7.85
C GLY A 379 -22.24 -1.42 -6.79
N MET A 380 -21.43 -1.50 -5.72
CA MET A 380 -21.38 -0.47 -4.67
C MET A 380 -20.94 0.91 -5.20
N VAL A 381 -20.02 0.96 -6.17
CA VAL A 381 -19.63 2.21 -6.83
C VAL A 381 -20.82 2.82 -7.58
N ASN A 382 -21.53 2.02 -8.37
CA ASN A 382 -22.68 2.49 -9.14
C ASN A 382 -23.88 2.87 -8.24
N GLU A 383 -24.02 2.24 -7.08
CA GLU A 383 -25.00 2.63 -6.06
C GLU A 383 -24.71 4.03 -5.50
N LEU A 384 -23.46 4.30 -5.12
CA LEU A 384 -23.03 5.63 -4.65
C LEU A 384 -23.23 6.72 -5.71
N LEU A 385 -22.99 6.40 -6.98
CA LEU A 385 -23.17 7.34 -8.10
C LEU A 385 -24.65 7.55 -8.49
N GLY A 386 -25.54 6.68 -8.03
CA GLY A 386 -26.98 6.76 -8.30
C GLY A 386 -27.81 7.39 -7.18
N ALA A 387 -27.21 7.59 -6.00
CA ALA A 387 -27.80 8.23 -4.82
C ALA A 387 -27.40 9.71 -4.75
#